data_AF-A0AB39HNC3-F1
#
_entry.id   AF-A0AB39HNC3-F1
#
_cell.length_a   1.000
_cell.length_b   1.000
_cell.length_c   1.000
_cell.angle_alpha   90.00
_cell.angle_beta   90.00
_cell.angle_gamma   90.00
#
_symmetry.space_group_name_H-M   'P 1'
#
loop_
_entity.id
_entity.type
_entity.pdbx_description
1 polymer ?
#
loop_
_entity_poly.entity_id
_entity_poly.type
_entity_poly.pdbx_seq_one_letter_code
_entity_poly.pdbx_strand_id
1 'polypeptide(L)'
;MDEVTKQQELEIKSRKLLHDRGVQEVDIAELVYYLQASYHPSLTLDTCLHNVNRVLSKREVQHAVITGIQLDILAEQNKLEEPLQKIIKTDESLYGIDEIIAFSIVNVYGSIGFTNYGYIDKQKPGILKRLNDKNTGEVHTFLDDIVGAIAAAASSRLAHALVDDEYQNPPE
;
A
#
# COMPACT_ATOMS: atom_id res chain seq x y z
N MET A 1 7.82 29.20 -0.21
CA MET A 1 7.78 27.86 -0.83
C MET A 1 6.32 27.45 -0.85
N ASP A 2 5.74 27.44 -2.04
CA ASP A 2 4.29 27.38 -2.23
C ASP A 2 3.74 25.97 -1.96
N GLU A 3 2.47 25.85 -1.56
CA GLU A 3 1.86 24.57 -1.17
C GLU A 3 1.90 23.51 -2.28
N VAL A 4 1.82 23.94 -3.54
CA VAL A 4 1.90 23.05 -4.72
C VAL A 4 3.28 22.39 -4.80
N THR A 5 4.35 23.15 -4.55
CA THR A 5 5.72 22.63 -4.56
C THR A 5 5.95 21.63 -3.43
N LYS A 6 5.43 21.91 -2.23
CA LYS A 6 5.52 21.00 -1.08
C LYS A 6 4.81 19.65 -1.32
N GLN A 7 3.65 19.68 -1.98
CA GLN A 7 2.92 18.45 -2.30
C GLN A 7 3.65 17.61 -3.35
N GLN A 8 4.27 18.24 -4.35
CA GLN A 8 5.09 17.55 -5.35
C GLN A 8 6.32 16.89 -4.72
N GLU A 9 7.00 17.57 -3.80
CA GLU A 9 8.15 17.01 -3.07
C GLU A 9 7.78 15.75 -2.28
N LEU A 10 6.62 15.77 -1.60
CA LEU A 10 6.15 14.66 -0.78
C LEU A 10 5.85 13.42 -1.65
N GLU A 11 5.18 13.60 -2.77
CA GLU A 11 4.88 12.51 -3.71
C GLU A 11 6.14 11.92 -4.33
N ILE A 12 7.09 12.77 -4.75
CA ILE A 12 8.36 12.31 -5.31
C ILE A 12 9.13 11.49 -4.25
N LYS A 13 9.17 11.97 -3.01
CA LYS A 13 9.87 11.28 -1.93
C LYS A 13 9.21 9.94 -1.58
N SER A 14 7.88 9.87 -1.49
CA SER A 14 7.18 8.62 -1.15
C SER A 14 7.39 7.54 -2.22
N ARG A 15 7.26 7.90 -3.51
CA ARG A 15 7.53 6.97 -4.63
C ARG A 15 8.98 6.52 -4.65
N LYS A 16 9.92 7.45 -4.48
CA LYS A 16 11.33 7.12 -4.38
C LYS A 16 11.61 6.13 -3.24
N LEU A 17 10.99 6.30 -2.07
CA LEU A 17 11.15 5.37 -0.96
C LEU A 17 10.63 3.97 -1.30
N LEU A 18 9.45 3.86 -1.94
CA LEU A 18 8.93 2.56 -2.41
C LEU A 18 9.92 1.89 -3.39
N HIS A 19 10.40 2.66 -4.38
CA HIS A 19 11.37 2.16 -5.37
C HIS A 19 12.70 1.73 -4.72
N ASP A 20 13.22 2.54 -3.80
CA ASP A 20 14.47 2.25 -3.08
C ASP A 20 14.33 0.99 -2.19
N ARG A 21 13.11 0.60 -1.79
CA ARG A 21 12.80 -0.66 -1.08
C ARG A 21 12.40 -1.82 -2.03
N GLY A 22 12.53 -1.63 -3.33
CA GLY A 22 12.27 -2.65 -4.33
C GLY A 22 10.79 -2.91 -4.60
N VAL A 23 9.93 -1.90 -4.44
CA VAL A 23 8.50 -1.96 -4.79
C VAL A 23 8.23 -0.98 -5.92
N GLN A 24 7.81 -1.48 -7.08
CA GLN A 24 7.35 -0.68 -8.21
C GLN A 24 5.82 -0.54 -8.18
N GLU A 25 5.28 0.50 -8.79
CA GLU A 25 3.82 0.68 -8.85
C GLU A 25 3.12 -0.47 -9.58
N VAL A 26 3.80 -1.11 -10.53
CA VAL A 26 3.30 -2.29 -11.25
C VAL A 26 3.12 -3.49 -10.30
N ASP A 27 4.01 -3.68 -9.32
CA ASP A 27 3.89 -4.76 -8.34
C ASP A 27 2.62 -4.61 -7.50
N ILE A 28 2.27 -3.36 -7.17
CA ILE A 28 1.04 -3.03 -6.46
C ILE A 28 -0.17 -3.20 -7.38
N ALA A 29 -0.05 -2.83 -8.66
CA ALA A 29 -1.11 -3.01 -9.65
C ALA A 29 -1.44 -4.49 -9.87
N GLU A 30 -0.47 -5.39 -9.81
CA GLU A 30 -0.69 -6.84 -9.85
C GLU A 30 -1.51 -7.34 -8.66
N LEU A 31 -1.32 -6.75 -7.46
CA LEU A 31 -2.17 -7.05 -6.30
C LEU A 31 -3.60 -6.57 -6.50
N VAL A 32 -3.79 -5.39 -7.09
CA VAL A 32 -5.13 -4.89 -7.45
C VAL A 32 -5.79 -5.81 -8.47
N TYR A 33 -5.04 -6.24 -9.49
CA TYR A 33 -5.52 -7.19 -10.48
C TYR A 33 -5.93 -8.50 -9.82
N TYR A 34 -5.08 -9.06 -8.95
CA TYR A 34 -5.37 -10.26 -8.18
C TYR A 34 -6.68 -10.14 -7.37
N LEU A 35 -6.91 -8.99 -6.76
CA LEU A 35 -8.12 -8.71 -5.97
C LEU A 35 -9.40 -8.55 -6.79
N GLN A 36 -9.29 -8.10 -8.05
CA GLN A 36 -10.43 -7.60 -8.82
C GLN A 36 -10.74 -8.41 -10.09
N ALA A 37 -9.79 -9.18 -10.61
CA ALA A 37 -9.93 -9.90 -11.88
C ALA A 37 -11.04 -10.96 -11.88
N SER A 38 -11.37 -11.55 -10.73
CA SER A 38 -12.48 -12.50 -10.61
C SER A 38 -13.87 -11.84 -10.75
N TYR A 39 -13.96 -10.54 -10.47
CA TYR A 39 -15.20 -9.75 -10.58
C TYR A 39 -15.31 -9.04 -11.93
N HIS A 40 -14.17 -8.73 -12.55
CA HIS A 40 -14.12 -7.90 -13.77
C HIS A 40 -13.25 -8.58 -14.85
N PRO A 41 -13.83 -9.41 -15.73
CA PRO A 41 -13.09 -10.16 -16.75
C PRO A 41 -12.34 -9.28 -17.77
N SER A 42 -12.81 -8.05 -17.99
CA SER A 42 -12.19 -7.07 -18.90
C SER A 42 -11.15 -6.18 -18.21
N LEU A 43 -10.85 -6.41 -16.93
CA LEU A 43 -9.88 -5.63 -16.18
C LEU A 43 -8.49 -5.72 -16.84
N THR A 44 -7.81 -4.59 -16.95
CA THR A 44 -6.44 -4.51 -17.48
C THR A 44 -5.49 -4.03 -16.40
N LEU A 45 -4.23 -4.45 -16.48
CA LEU A 45 -3.19 -4.01 -15.55
C LEU A 45 -2.98 -2.49 -15.62
N ASP A 46 -3.15 -1.87 -16.78
CA ASP A 46 -3.10 -0.40 -16.93
C ASP A 46 -4.18 0.31 -16.10
N THR A 47 -5.38 -0.27 -16.04
CA THR A 47 -6.47 0.27 -15.21
C THR A 47 -6.14 0.14 -13.73
N CYS A 48 -5.56 -0.99 -13.33
CA CYS A 48 -5.05 -1.18 -11.96
C CYS A 48 -3.97 -0.16 -11.62
N LEU A 49 -2.98 0.02 -12.49
CA LEU A 49 -1.88 0.96 -12.33
C LEU A 49 -2.37 2.41 -12.26
N HIS A 50 -3.39 2.77 -13.05
CA HIS A 50 -4.04 4.07 -12.94
C HIS A 50 -4.60 4.30 -11.53
N ASN A 51 -5.30 3.31 -10.97
CA ASN A 51 -5.87 3.40 -9.62
C ASN A 51 -4.78 3.49 -8.55
N VAL A 52 -3.73 2.68 -8.63
CA VAL A 52 -2.56 2.77 -7.72
C VAL A 52 -1.97 4.18 -7.72
N ASN A 53 -1.77 4.77 -8.90
CA ASN A 53 -1.24 6.12 -9.01
C ASN A 53 -2.16 7.19 -8.38
N ARG A 54 -3.48 7.01 -8.48
CA ARG A 54 -4.45 7.90 -7.83
C ARG A 54 -4.37 7.80 -6.30
N VAL A 55 -4.17 6.62 -5.75
CA VAL A 55 -3.96 6.42 -4.32
C VAL A 55 -2.66 7.08 -3.87
N LEU A 56 -1.55 6.85 -4.58
CA LEU A 56 -0.24 7.42 -4.27
C LEU A 56 -0.17 8.96 -4.37
N SER A 57 -1.07 9.59 -5.13
CA SER A 57 -1.19 11.06 -5.21
C SER A 57 -1.84 11.71 -3.97
N LYS A 58 -2.35 10.91 -3.03
CA LYS A 58 -3.04 11.41 -1.83
C LYS A 58 -2.05 11.72 -0.72
N ARG A 59 -2.16 12.92 -0.16
CA ARG A 59 -1.23 13.41 0.88
C ARG A 59 -1.18 12.52 2.12
N GLU A 60 -2.33 12.03 2.59
CA GLU A 60 -2.39 11.12 3.74
C GLU A 60 -1.67 9.80 3.48
N VAL A 61 -1.81 9.25 2.27
CA VAL A 61 -1.08 8.04 1.85
C VAL A 61 0.42 8.30 1.80
N GLN A 62 0.83 9.44 1.26
CA GLN A 62 2.25 9.79 1.18
C GLN A 62 2.88 9.93 2.57
N HIS A 63 2.16 10.54 3.53
CA HIS A 63 2.61 10.59 4.93
C HIS A 63 2.75 9.21 5.56
N ALA A 64 1.78 8.31 5.34
CA ALA A 64 1.85 6.93 5.84
C ALA A 64 3.05 6.17 5.25
N VAL A 65 3.24 6.25 3.93
CA VAL A 65 4.38 5.64 3.22
C VAL A 65 5.72 6.11 3.78
N ILE A 66 5.91 7.43 3.91
CA ILE A 66 7.16 7.99 4.42
C ILE A 66 7.39 7.59 5.88
N THR A 67 6.35 7.64 6.71
CA THR A 67 6.46 7.32 8.14
C THR A 67 6.82 5.85 8.36
N GLY A 68 6.08 4.92 7.75
CA GLY A 68 6.32 3.49 7.93
C GLY A 68 7.67 3.05 7.38
N ILE A 69 8.01 3.44 6.15
CA ILE A 69 9.32 3.08 5.56
C ILE A 69 10.48 3.68 6.38
N GLN A 70 10.30 4.87 6.97
CA GLN A 70 11.34 5.44 7.81
C GLN A 70 11.57 4.65 9.10
N LEU A 71 10.51 4.09 9.70
CA LEU A 71 10.61 3.20 10.86
C LEU A 71 11.31 1.88 10.50
N ASP A 72 10.96 1.28 9.37
CA ASP A 72 11.63 0.09 8.83
C ASP A 72 13.14 0.35 8.64
N ILE A 73 13.51 1.46 8.00
CA ILE A 73 14.92 1.83 7.78
C ILE A 73 15.67 2.04 9.11
N LEU A 74 15.04 2.68 10.10
CA LEU A 74 15.68 2.91 11.39
C LEU A 74 15.87 1.60 12.17
N ALA A 75 14.87 0.71 12.12
CA ALA A 75 14.96 -0.61 12.72
C ALA A 75 16.05 -1.46 12.05
N GLU A 76 16.14 -1.44 10.73
CA GLU A 76 17.19 -2.12 9.95
C GLU A 76 18.59 -1.61 10.32
N GLN A 77 18.73 -0.29 10.51
CA GLN A 77 19.98 0.37 10.90
C GLN A 77 20.30 0.26 12.40
N ASN A 78 19.45 -0.38 13.21
CA ASN A 78 19.56 -0.47 14.67
C ASN A 78 19.64 0.91 15.37
N LYS A 79 18.82 1.86 14.90
CA LYS A 79 18.80 3.26 15.39
C LYS A 79 17.59 3.60 16.25
N LEU A 80 16.70 2.63 16.49
CA LEU A 80 15.59 2.81 17.42
C LEU A 80 16.03 2.47 18.84
N GLU A 81 15.34 3.01 19.83
CA GLU A 81 15.54 2.63 21.23
C GLU A 81 14.81 1.32 21.54
N GLU A 82 15.35 0.54 22.48
CA GLU A 82 14.64 -0.62 23.03
C GLU A 82 13.48 -0.18 23.93
N PRO A 83 12.34 -0.90 23.94
CA PRO A 83 12.11 -2.19 23.28
C PRO A 83 11.63 -2.10 21.82
N LEU A 84 11.40 -0.89 21.30
CA LEU A 84 10.81 -0.68 19.97
C LEU A 84 11.71 -1.24 18.85
N GLN A 85 13.03 -1.10 19.01
CA GLN A 85 14.01 -1.64 18.10
C GLN A 85 13.82 -3.14 17.84
N LYS A 86 13.72 -3.94 18.91
CA LYS A 86 13.46 -5.37 18.76
C LYS A 86 12.09 -5.61 18.14
N ILE A 87 11.06 -4.96 18.67
CA ILE A 87 9.66 -5.16 18.26
C ILE A 87 9.48 -5.00 16.75
N ILE A 88 9.96 -3.88 16.18
CA ILE A 88 9.84 -3.64 14.74
C ILE A 88 10.74 -4.61 13.98
N LYS A 89 12.02 -4.73 14.36
CA LYS A 89 12.98 -5.57 13.60
C LYS A 89 12.57 -7.05 13.52
N THR A 90 11.89 -7.58 14.53
CA THR A 90 11.42 -8.98 14.51
C THR A 90 10.04 -9.13 13.86
N ASP A 91 9.33 -8.03 13.59
CA ASP A 91 7.93 -8.04 13.18
C ASP A 91 7.13 -8.89 14.18
N GLU A 92 7.06 -8.36 15.41
CA GLU A 92 6.47 -9.01 16.58
C GLU A 92 4.94 -9.10 16.42
N SER A 93 4.39 -10.32 16.42
CA SER A 93 2.99 -10.58 16.07
C SER A 93 1.89 -9.93 16.92
N LEU A 94 2.25 -9.25 18.02
CA LEU A 94 1.32 -8.51 18.88
C LEU A 94 1.54 -6.99 18.81
N TYR A 95 2.55 -6.55 18.06
CA TYR A 95 2.67 -5.18 17.63
C TYR A 95 1.69 -4.98 16.49
N GLY A 96 0.89 -3.92 16.58
CA GLY A 96 -0.23 -3.70 15.66
C GLY A 96 -0.26 -2.30 15.06
N ILE A 97 0.86 -1.57 15.10
CA ILE A 97 0.89 -0.14 14.75
C ILE A 97 1.12 0.07 13.25
N ASP A 98 1.84 -0.85 12.64
CA ASP A 98 1.95 -1.11 11.22
C ASP A 98 0.58 -1.22 10.55
N GLU A 99 -0.34 -2.04 11.06
CA GLU A 99 -1.69 -2.16 10.51
C GLU A 99 -2.54 -0.91 10.77
N ILE A 100 -2.32 -0.20 11.89
CA ILE A 100 -3.01 1.09 12.13
C ILE A 100 -2.58 2.15 11.12
N ILE A 101 -1.29 2.19 10.75
CA ILE A 101 -0.82 3.05 9.66
C ILE A 101 -1.41 2.58 8.33
N ALA A 102 -1.46 1.27 8.07
CA ALA A 102 -2.08 0.70 6.88
C ALA A 102 -3.57 1.10 6.75
N PHE A 103 -4.33 1.04 7.86
CA PHE A 103 -5.73 1.48 7.88
C PHE A 103 -5.90 2.95 7.54
N SER A 104 -4.94 3.82 7.85
CA SER A 104 -5.01 5.23 7.44
C SER A 104 -5.03 5.37 5.91
N ILE A 105 -4.35 4.48 5.18
CA ILE A 105 -4.35 4.44 3.71
C ILE A 105 -5.68 3.89 3.20
N VAL A 106 -6.14 2.78 3.76
CA VAL A 106 -7.40 2.13 3.34
C VAL A 106 -8.59 3.09 3.49
N ASN A 107 -8.63 3.83 4.60
CA ASN A 107 -9.71 4.78 4.91
C ASN A 107 -9.88 5.90 3.86
N VAL A 108 -8.82 6.26 3.11
CA VAL A 108 -8.91 7.27 2.04
C VAL A 108 -9.95 6.90 0.98
N TYR A 109 -10.19 5.60 0.77
CA TYR A 109 -11.19 5.07 -0.16
C TYR A 109 -12.27 4.22 0.50
N GLY A 110 -12.50 4.45 1.80
CA GLY A 110 -13.63 3.90 2.54
C GLY A 110 -13.50 2.43 2.97
N SER A 111 -14.51 1.97 3.71
CA SER A 111 -14.49 0.71 4.45
C SER A 111 -14.50 -0.55 3.58
N ILE A 112 -14.88 -0.45 2.31
CA ILE A 112 -14.86 -1.57 1.36
C ILE A 112 -13.44 -2.13 1.22
N GLY A 113 -12.43 -1.27 1.31
CA GLY A 113 -11.03 -1.69 1.24
C GLY A 113 -10.58 -2.54 2.43
N PHE A 114 -11.27 -2.55 3.58
CA PHE A 114 -10.81 -3.29 4.77
C PHE A 114 -10.78 -4.79 4.55
N THR A 115 -11.81 -5.35 3.90
CA THR A 115 -11.85 -6.78 3.62
C THR A 115 -10.76 -7.19 2.63
N ASN A 116 -10.52 -6.37 1.60
CA ASN A 116 -9.44 -6.60 0.64
C ASN A 116 -8.07 -6.57 1.32
N TYR A 117 -7.82 -5.57 2.16
CA TYR A 117 -6.56 -5.44 2.89
C TYR A 117 -6.30 -6.64 3.80
N GLY A 118 -7.23 -6.97 4.71
CA GLY A 118 -7.05 -8.11 5.61
C GLY A 118 -6.94 -9.45 4.87
N TYR A 119 -7.54 -9.56 3.68
CA TYR A 119 -7.38 -10.75 2.84
C TYR A 119 -5.96 -10.88 2.27
N ILE A 120 -5.41 -9.83 1.65
CA ILE A 120 -4.07 -9.91 1.04
C ILE A 120 -2.95 -9.87 2.06
N ASP A 121 -3.13 -9.22 3.21
CA ASP A 121 -2.18 -9.30 4.32
C ASP A 121 -2.07 -10.74 4.83
N LYS A 122 -3.20 -11.46 4.94
CA LYS A 122 -3.16 -12.88 5.29
C LYS A 122 -2.55 -13.77 4.21
N GLN A 123 -2.85 -13.51 2.93
CA GLN A 123 -2.42 -14.38 1.82
C GLN A 123 -0.97 -14.10 1.35
N LYS A 124 -0.52 -12.85 1.49
CA LYS A 124 0.75 -12.30 1.01
C LYS A 124 1.11 -12.72 -0.43
N PRO A 125 0.25 -12.48 -1.45
CA PRO A 125 0.55 -12.78 -2.84
C PRO A 125 1.58 -11.82 -3.44
N GLY A 126 2.19 -12.21 -4.57
CA GLY A 126 3.07 -11.34 -5.36
C GLY A 126 4.22 -10.75 -4.54
N ILE A 127 4.39 -9.43 -4.64
CA ILE A 127 5.44 -8.68 -3.94
C ILE A 127 5.38 -8.81 -2.41
N LEU A 128 4.18 -8.99 -1.83
CA LEU A 128 4.01 -9.16 -0.37
C LEU A 128 4.72 -10.41 0.14
N LYS A 129 4.85 -11.45 -0.69
CA LYS A 129 5.61 -12.66 -0.34
C LYS A 129 7.10 -12.35 -0.15
N ARG A 130 7.66 -11.49 -0.99
CA ARG A 130 9.07 -11.06 -0.88
C ARG A 130 9.26 -10.18 0.34
N LEU A 131 8.36 -9.22 0.56
CA LEU A 131 8.46 -8.29 1.67
C LEU A 131 8.35 -9.00 3.03
N ASN A 132 7.57 -10.07 3.12
CA ASN A 132 7.46 -10.90 4.32
C ASN A 132 8.61 -11.92 4.50
N ASP A 133 9.58 -11.98 3.59
CA ASP A 133 10.72 -12.91 3.72
C ASP A 133 11.77 -12.38 4.70
N LYS A 134 11.74 -12.92 5.92
CA LYS A 134 12.66 -12.56 7.02
C LYS A 134 14.11 -13.04 6.81
N ASN A 135 14.40 -13.81 5.75
CA ASN A 135 15.75 -14.32 5.47
C ASN A 135 16.64 -13.35 4.68
N THR A 136 16.07 -12.28 4.14
CA THR A 136 16.79 -11.28 3.33
C THR A 136 17.69 -10.38 4.18
N GLY A 137 17.41 -10.27 5.48
CA GLY A 137 18.03 -9.30 6.39
C GLY A 137 17.45 -7.89 6.28
N GLU A 138 16.50 -7.68 5.36
CA GLU A 138 15.75 -6.43 5.24
C GLU A 138 14.60 -6.40 6.28
N VAL A 139 14.24 -5.21 6.76
CA VAL A 139 13.09 -5.01 7.66
C VAL A 139 11.95 -4.36 6.87
N HIS A 140 10.80 -5.03 6.78
CA HIS A 140 9.64 -4.55 6.01
C HIS A 140 8.34 -4.62 6.81
N THR A 141 8.42 -4.47 8.13
CA THR A 141 7.29 -4.55 9.08
C THR A 141 6.18 -3.58 8.72
N PHE A 142 6.51 -2.36 8.32
CA PHE A 142 5.49 -1.40 7.87
C PHE A 142 5.23 -1.50 6.37
N LEU A 143 6.27 -1.81 5.59
CA LEU A 143 6.20 -1.74 4.13
C LEU A 143 5.24 -2.76 3.51
N ASP A 144 5.20 -4.00 3.98
CA ASP A 144 4.28 -5.01 3.42
C ASP A 144 2.81 -4.63 3.65
N ASP A 145 2.48 -4.15 4.84
CA ASP A 145 1.18 -3.62 5.21
C ASP A 145 0.79 -2.38 4.39
N ILE A 146 1.71 -1.44 4.23
CA ILE A 146 1.51 -0.24 3.40
C ILE A 146 1.22 -0.61 1.95
N VAL A 147 1.98 -1.57 1.39
CA VAL A 147 1.77 -2.04 0.01
C VAL A 147 0.41 -2.72 -0.14
N GLY A 148 0.04 -3.56 0.82
CA GLY A 148 -1.28 -4.17 0.86
C GLY A 148 -2.39 -3.12 0.94
N ALA A 149 -2.27 -2.15 1.84
CA ALA A 149 -3.26 -1.10 2.01
C ALA A 149 -3.43 -0.23 0.74
N ILE A 150 -2.35 0.09 0.02
CA ILE A 150 -2.44 0.82 -1.26
C ILE A 150 -3.21 -0.01 -2.29
N ALA A 151 -2.92 -1.30 -2.40
CA ALA A 151 -3.63 -2.20 -3.32
C ALA A 151 -5.12 -2.33 -2.96
N ALA A 152 -5.43 -2.44 -1.67
CA ALA A 152 -6.81 -2.50 -1.19
C ALA A 152 -7.59 -1.20 -1.44
N ALA A 153 -6.96 -0.05 -1.18
CA ALA A 153 -7.53 1.26 -1.46
C ALA A 153 -7.76 1.49 -2.96
N ALA A 154 -6.80 1.08 -3.80
CA ALA A 154 -6.92 1.14 -5.26
C ALA A 154 -8.04 0.23 -5.79
N SER A 155 -8.20 -0.95 -5.18
CA SER A 155 -9.30 -1.88 -5.49
C SER A 155 -10.66 -1.29 -5.10
N SER A 156 -10.76 -0.64 -3.93
CA SER A 156 -11.97 0.06 -3.50
C SER A 156 -12.36 1.18 -4.49
N ARG A 157 -11.36 1.99 -4.90
CA ARG A 157 -11.57 3.04 -5.92
C ARG A 157 -12.04 2.46 -7.26
N LEU A 158 -11.43 1.37 -7.72
CA LEU A 158 -11.79 0.69 -8.96
C LEU A 158 -13.26 0.23 -8.92
N ALA A 159 -13.65 -0.46 -7.84
CA ALA A 159 -15.01 -0.96 -7.68
C ALA A 159 -16.05 0.17 -7.73
N HIS A 160 -15.80 1.30 -7.07
CA HIS A 160 -16.66 2.48 -7.17
C HIS A 160 -16.76 3.02 -8.61
N ALA A 161 -15.64 3.14 -9.31
CA ALA A 161 -15.62 3.68 -10.67
C ALA A 161 -16.36 2.79 -11.68
N LEU A 162 -16.28 1.46 -11.53
CA LEU A 162 -16.96 0.52 -12.42
C LEU A 162 -18.47 0.50 -12.20
N VAL A 163 -18.91 0.57 -10.94
CA VAL A 163 -20.33 0.69 -10.61
C VAL A 163 -20.92 1.99 -11.17
N ASP A 164 -20.21 3.11 -11.03
CA ASP A 164 -20.66 4.38 -11.60
C ASP A 164 -20.77 4.33 -13.13
N ASP A 165 -19.87 3.62 -13.82
CA ASP A 165 -19.92 3.41 -15.27
C ASP A 165 -21.10 2.52 -15.70
N GLU A 166 -21.36 1.42 -14.97
CA GLU A 166 -22.53 0.55 -15.21
C GLU A 166 -23.86 1.31 -15.05
N TYR A 167 -23.96 2.23 -14.08
CA TYR A 167 -25.14 3.08 -13.93
C TYR A 167 -25.31 4.10 -15.06
N GLN A 168 -24.21 4.62 -15.59
CA GLN A 168 -24.22 5.59 -16.69
C GLN A 168 -24.43 4.94 -18.06
N ASN A 169 -23.95 3.70 -18.21
CA ASN A 169 -23.98 2.91 -19.44
C ASN A 169 -24.57 1.51 -19.18
N PRO A 170 -25.88 1.40 -18.87
CA PRO A 170 -26.50 0.12 -18.59
C PRO A 170 -26.45 -0.80 -19.81
N PRO A 171 -26.22 -2.12 -19.64
CA PRO A 171 -26.29 -3.08 -20.73
C PRO A 171 -27.71 -3.09 -21.34
N GLU A 172 -27.79 -3.11 -22.68
CA GLU A 172 -29.05 -3.21 -23.44
C GLU A 172 -29.85 -4.48 -23.13
#